data_AF-A0A1F9SFT8-F1
#
_entry.id   AF-A0A1F9SFT8-F1
#
_cell.length_a   1.000
_cell.length_b   1.000
_cell.length_c   1.000
_cell.angle_alpha   90.00
_cell.angle_beta   90.00
_cell.angle_gamma   90.00
#
_symmetry.space_group_name_H-M   'P 1'
#
loop_
_entity.id
_entity.type
_entity.pdbx_description
1 polymer ?
#
loop_
_entity_poly.entity_id
_entity_poly.type
_entity_poly.pdbx_seq_one_letter_code
_entity_poly.pdbx_strand_id
1 'polypeptide(L)'
;MLGIKTMQASAKVSFTDIINCLRFFVKSLPRRIAFPGRKCVLGRTACLGNDVISILDPSACFFNMQKGRVDYLSDVVSDPKLSASPWDVLQFLQRKDIFSLIIQQSSPLWFKSTPPAALFMDSYSELTDQLFVHRRDNWRFLCNYSDLDHSREFKEQFLPAGLLPCDDLGMQYQRFFLFVRKMWGDIPIVFMHFPVKLDKREKFKLRYQAIYKAISELQGRFQPFYSLAIDETVVDWPEVKVPGLEEFPYHFNLKTYQAFAEKVRATGALNPDGGMR
;
A
#
# COMPACT_ATOMS: atom_id res chain seq x y z
N MET A 1 54.16 4.64 -2.51
CA MET A 1 53.25 5.66 -1.92
C MET A 1 51.82 5.24 -2.23
N LEU A 2 51.13 4.69 -1.24
CA LEU A 2 49.73 4.28 -1.31
C LEU A 2 48.84 5.52 -1.16
N GLY A 3 48.13 5.88 -2.22
CA GLY A 3 47.13 6.94 -2.20
C GLY A 3 45.89 6.50 -1.43
N ILE A 4 45.69 7.06 -0.25
CA ILE A 4 44.46 6.96 0.53
C ILE A 4 43.38 7.71 -0.24
N LYS A 5 42.48 6.98 -0.91
CA LYS A 5 41.22 7.54 -1.41
C LYS A 5 40.31 7.78 -0.21
N THR A 6 40.05 9.05 0.04
CA THR A 6 39.04 9.56 0.97
C THR A 6 37.68 8.94 0.64
N MET A 7 37.12 8.19 1.60
CA MET A 7 35.71 7.78 1.60
C MET A 7 34.85 9.05 1.55
N GLN A 8 33.99 9.13 0.52
CA GLN A 8 32.94 10.13 0.47
C GLN A 8 31.97 9.90 1.64
N ALA A 9 31.61 11.00 2.29
CA ALA A 9 30.73 11.02 3.44
C ALA A 9 29.37 10.40 3.09
N SER A 10 29.05 9.26 3.70
CA SER A 10 27.68 8.82 3.81
C SER A 10 26.89 9.90 4.56
N ALA A 11 25.75 10.30 4.02
CA ALA A 11 24.85 11.21 4.71
C ALA A 11 24.46 10.56 6.05
N LYS A 12 25.04 11.06 7.15
CA LYS A 12 24.74 10.59 8.49
C LYS A 12 23.27 10.86 8.74
N VAL A 13 22.47 9.79 8.79
CA VAL A 13 21.09 9.82 9.29
C VAL A 13 21.13 10.52 10.64
N SER A 14 20.40 11.63 10.79
CA SER A 14 20.47 12.40 12.02
C SER A 14 19.81 11.61 13.15
N PHE A 15 20.27 11.81 14.39
CA PHE A 15 19.62 11.23 15.57
C PHE A 15 18.14 11.65 15.67
N THR A 16 17.80 12.84 15.16
CA THR A 16 16.43 13.34 15.04
C THR A 16 15.60 12.51 14.06
N ASP A 17 16.16 12.10 12.93
CA ASP A 17 15.48 11.21 11.98
C ASP A 17 15.20 9.85 12.62
N ILE A 18 16.18 9.29 13.34
CA ILE A 18 16.01 8.04 14.08
C ILE A 18 14.92 8.17 15.14
N ILE A 19 14.90 9.27 15.92
CA ILE A 19 13.85 9.52 16.93
C ILE A 19 12.48 9.68 16.29
N ASN A 20 12.36 10.42 15.18
CA ASN A 20 11.09 10.59 14.49
C ASN A 20 10.60 9.28 13.89
N CYS A 21 11.51 8.47 13.35
CA CYS A 21 11.23 7.14 12.84
C CYS A 21 10.85 6.17 13.97
N LEU A 22 11.51 6.23 15.13
CA LEU A 22 11.14 5.45 16.32
C LEU A 22 9.80 5.91 16.91
N ARG A 23 9.51 7.21 16.94
CA ARG A 23 8.20 7.73 17.38
C ARG A 23 7.08 7.28 16.44
N PHE A 24 7.34 7.27 15.14
CA PHE A 24 6.41 6.70 14.17
C PHE A 24 6.32 5.18 14.34
N PHE A 25 7.44 4.47 14.50
CA PHE A 25 7.49 3.02 14.74
C PHE A 25 6.81 2.62 16.04
N VAL A 26 6.81 3.44 17.08
CA VAL A 26 6.06 3.22 18.33
C VAL A 26 4.58 3.60 18.17
N LYS A 27 4.23 4.42 17.17
CA LYS A 27 2.84 4.68 16.74
C LYS A 27 2.32 3.63 15.76
N SER A 28 3.19 3.03 14.95
CA SER A 28 2.91 2.06 13.88
C SER A 28 3.24 0.62 14.24
N LEU A 29 4.02 0.39 15.31
CA LEU A 29 3.93 -0.82 16.10
C LEU A 29 2.44 -0.94 16.38
N PRO A 30 1.85 -2.13 16.20
CA PRO A 30 0.44 -2.32 16.50
C PRO A 30 0.25 -1.88 17.96
N ARG A 31 -0.22 -0.64 18.16
CA ARG A 31 -0.39 -0.07 19.49
C ARG A 31 -1.41 -0.84 20.28
N ARG A 32 -2.10 -1.81 19.63
CA ARG A 32 -2.60 -2.98 20.28
C ARG A 32 -2.55 -4.21 19.37
N ILE A 33 -1.74 -5.19 19.77
CA ILE A 33 -2.28 -6.54 19.97
C ILE A 33 -3.48 -6.33 20.92
N ALA A 34 -4.70 -6.46 20.38
CA ALA A 34 -5.99 -6.28 21.07
C ALA A 34 -6.37 -4.85 21.50
N PHE A 35 -7.07 -4.06 20.65
CA PHE A 35 -8.10 -3.15 21.16
C PHE A 35 -9.28 -4.02 21.57
N PRO A 36 -9.40 -4.45 22.85
CA PRO A 36 -10.49 -5.33 23.21
C PRO A 36 -11.77 -4.54 22.99
N GLY A 37 -12.61 -4.99 22.05
CA GLY A 37 -13.88 -4.36 21.70
C GLY A 37 -13.90 -3.39 20.52
N ARG A 38 -12.79 -3.04 19.86
CA ARG A 38 -12.82 -2.29 18.58
C ARG A 38 -12.41 -3.18 17.42
N LYS A 39 -13.31 -3.40 16.48
CA LYS A 39 -12.99 -4.08 15.22
C LYS A 39 -12.08 -3.16 14.39
N CYS A 40 -10.90 -3.65 14.03
CA CYS A 40 -9.96 -2.92 13.18
C CYS A 40 -10.15 -3.31 11.71
N VAL A 41 -9.93 -2.37 10.79
CA VAL A 41 -9.92 -2.62 9.35
C VAL A 41 -8.48 -2.79 8.90
N LEU A 42 -8.22 -3.85 8.12
CA LEU A 42 -6.93 -4.04 7.47
C LEU A 42 -6.94 -3.31 6.14
N GLY A 43 -6.08 -2.31 6.01
CA GLY A 43 -5.87 -1.53 4.80
C GLY A 43 -4.74 -2.09 3.94
N ARG A 44 -4.94 -2.02 2.62
CA ARG A 44 -3.89 -1.96 1.61
C ARG A 44 -4.30 -0.85 0.64
N THR A 45 -4.20 0.38 1.13
CA THR A 45 -4.65 1.58 0.42
C THR A 45 -3.52 2.59 0.31
N ALA A 46 -3.55 3.38 -0.74
CA ALA A 46 -2.76 4.58 -0.87
C ALA A 46 -3.60 5.81 -0.49
N CYS A 47 -3.43 6.92 -1.21
CA CYS A 47 -4.10 8.18 -0.93
C CYS A 47 -5.63 8.03 -0.97
N LEU A 48 -6.19 7.39 -2.01
CA LEU A 48 -7.63 7.23 -2.16
C LEU A 48 -8.29 6.56 -0.95
N GLY A 49 -7.82 5.37 -0.56
CA GLY A 49 -8.45 4.69 0.56
C GLY A 49 -8.20 5.34 1.91
N ASN A 50 -7.04 6.00 2.10
CA ASN A 50 -6.76 6.78 3.31
C ASN A 50 -7.72 7.98 3.45
N ASP A 51 -8.03 8.67 2.36
CA ASP A 51 -8.96 9.81 2.39
C ASP A 51 -10.40 9.33 2.61
N VAL A 52 -10.81 8.23 1.94
CA VAL A 52 -12.15 7.65 2.10
C VAL A 52 -12.39 7.13 3.52
N ILE A 53 -11.44 6.41 4.12
CA ILE A 53 -11.62 5.89 5.49
C ILE A 53 -11.73 7.03 6.50
N SER A 54 -10.99 8.13 6.29
CA SER A 54 -11.05 9.32 7.13
C SER A 54 -12.43 10.02 7.05
N ILE A 55 -13.11 9.95 5.91
CA ILE A 55 -14.49 10.46 5.75
C ILE A 55 -15.52 9.50 6.38
N LEU A 56 -15.26 8.19 6.34
CA LEU A 56 -16.17 7.18 6.89
C LEU A 56 -16.19 7.19 8.41
N ASP A 57 -15.01 7.13 9.03
CA ASP A 57 -14.82 7.17 10.48
C ASP A 57 -13.38 7.61 10.80
N PRO A 58 -13.16 8.89 11.15
CA PRO A 58 -11.85 9.39 11.57
C PRO A 58 -11.26 8.69 12.80
N SER A 59 -12.10 7.99 13.57
CA SER A 59 -11.74 7.29 14.80
C SER A 59 -11.53 5.79 14.60
N ALA A 60 -11.71 5.30 13.36
CA ALA A 60 -11.58 3.90 13.03
C ALA A 60 -10.19 3.38 13.38
N CYS A 61 -10.15 2.17 13.93
CA CYS A 61 -8.89 1.44 14.01
C CYS A 61 -8.55 0.95 12.59
N PHE A 62 -7.64 1.65 11.91
CA PHE A 62 -7.21 1.33 10.55
C PHE A 62 -5.73 0.97 10.52
N PHE A 63 -5.41 -0.28 10.21
CA PHE A 63 -4.03 -0.73 10.05
C PHE A 63 -3.73 -0.88 8.57
N ASN A 64 -3.01 0.08 7.98
CA ASN A 64 -2.78 0.13 6.55
C ASN A 64 -1.36 -0.30 6.14
N MET A 65 -1.28 -1.35 5.33
CA MET A 65 -0.07 -1.81 4.62
C MET A 65 0.07 -1.06 3.29
N GLN A 66 0.32 0.25 3.36
CA GLN A 66 0.25 1.15 2.20
C GLN A 66 1.19 0.76 1.06
N LYS A 67 2.44 0.35 1.37
CA LYS A 67 3.43 -0.15 0.40
C LYS A 67 3.53 -1.68 0.44
N GLY A 68 2.40 -2.37 0.31
CA GLY A 68 2.30 -3.83 0.38
C GLY A 68 1.63 -4.42 -0.85
N ARG A 69 2.39 -4.70 -1.90
CA ARG A 69 1.92 -5.34 -3.14
C ARG A 69 1.46 -6.77 -2.86
N VAL A 70 0.40 -7.23 -3.52
CA VAL A 70 -0.25 -8.50 -3.15
C VAL A 70 0.64 -9.73 -3.30
N ASP A 71 1.53 -9.73 -4.29
CA ASP A 71 2.55 -10.76 -4.48
C ASP A 71 3.59 -10.73 -3.37
N TYR A 72 4.13 -9.55 -3.03
CA TYR A 72 5.07 -9.34 -1.94
C TYR A 72 4.48 -9.79 -0.59
N LEU A 73 3.26 -9.34 -0.27
CA LEU A 73 2.58 -9.70 0.98
C LEU A 73 2.37 -11.21 1.09
N SER A 74 2.00 -11.87 -0.01
CA SER A 74 1.85 -13.34 -0.03
C SER A 74 3.18 -14.07 0.15
N ASP A 75 4.24 -13.54 -0.47
CA ASP A 75 5.58 -14.12 -0.41
C ASP A 75 6.21 -13.98 0.96
N VAL A 76 6.20 -12.79 1.59
CA VAL A 76 6.84 -12.58 2.90
C VAL A 76 6.16 -13.31 4.05
N VAL A 77 4.87 -13.64 3.91
CA VAL A 77 4.22 -14.51 4.89
C VAL A 77 4.70 -15.94 4.74
N SER A 78 4.91 -16.39 3.49
CA SER A 78 5.38 -17.74 3.19
C SER A 78 6.87 -17.91 3.53
N ASP A 79 7.67 -16.87 3.28
CA ASP A 79 9.09 -16.80 3.59
C ASP A 79 9.45 -15.42 4.19
N PRO A 80 9.44 -15.29 5.53
CA PRO A 80 9.79 -14.04 6.21
C PRO A 80 11.21 -13.52 5.92
N LYS A 81 12.10 -14.34 5.35
CA LYS A 81 13.44 -13.88 4.93
C LYS A 81 13.37 -12.92 3.75
N LEU A 82 12.26 -12.90 3.02
CA LEU A 82 12.03 -11.97 1.91
C LEU A 82 11.64 -10.56 2.39
N SER A 83 11.35 -10.36 3.68
CA SER A 83 10.95 -9.06 4.23
C SER A 83 12.05 -8.00 4.11
N ALA A 84 11.65 -6.75 3.91
CA ALA A 84 12.57 -5.62 3.75
C ALA A 84 13.56 -5.48 4.93
N SER A 85 14.79 -5.03 4.63
CA SER A 85 15.73 -4.50 5.62
C SER A 85 15.70 -2.96 5.59
N PRO A 86 14.92 -2.28 6.45
CA PRO A 86 14.65 -0.86 6.28
C PRO A 86 15.92 -0.02 6.36
N TRP A 87 16.80 -0.33 7.31
CA TRP A 87 18.02 0.43 7.54
C TRP A 87 18.96 0.46 6.33
N ASP A 88 18.99 -0.62 5.55
CA ASP A 88 19.77 -0.69 4.31
C ASP A 88 19.15 0.17 3.20
N VAL A 89 17.82 0.30 3.18
CA VAL A 89 17.08 1.16 2.23
C VAL A 89 17.16 2.64 2.60
N LEU A 90 17.23 2.97 3.91
CA LEU A 90 17.11 4.33 4.42
C LEU A 90 18.05 5.33 3.75
N GLN A 91 19.30 4.94 3.49
CA GLN A 91 20.29 5.81 2.84
C GLN A 91 19.90 6.20 1.42
N PHE A 92 19.16 5.34 0.71
CA PHE A 92 18.72 5.55 -0.67
C PHE A 92 17.36 6.25 -0.78
N LEU A 93 16.65 6.48 0.32
CA LEU A 93 15.38 7.21 0.27
C LEU A 93 15.62 8.70 -0.01
N GLN A 94 15.05 9.25 -1.07
CA GLN A 94 14.98 10.71 -1.29
C GLN A 94 13.96 11.36 -0.36
N ARG A 95 12.88 10.63 -0.06
CA ARG A 95 11.80 11.03 0.83
C ARG A 95 11.89 10.29 2.16
N LYS A 96 12.46 10.93 3.19
CA LYS A 96 12.62 10.28 4.51
C LYS A 96 11.29 10.06 5.23
N ASP A 97 10.24 10.81 4.88
CA ASP A 97 8.89 10.67 5.44
C ASP A 97 8.25 9.31 5.13
N ILE A 98 8.64 8.65 4.03
CA ILE A 98 8.12 7.32 3.67
C ILE A 98 8.86 6.16 4.36
N PHE A 99 9.91 6.43 5.14
CA PHE A 99 10.71 5.38 5.78
C PHE A 99 9.87 4.47 6.69
N SER A 100 8.87 5.03 7.36
CA SER A 100 7.93 4.24 8.15
C SER A 100 7.18 3.20 7.34
N LEU A 101 6.85 3.50 6.08
CA LEU A 101 6.20 2.55 5.16
C LEU A 101 7.17 1.45 4.72
N ILE A 102 8.49 1.71 4.71
CA ILE A 102 9.51 0.67 4.51
C ILE A 102 9.62 -0.21 5.75
N ILE A 103 9.57 0.38 6.95
CA ILE A 103 9.56 -0.40 8.20
C ILE A 103 8.33 -1.32 8.27
N GLN A 104 7.16 -0.87 7.83
CA GLN A 104 5.97 -1.74 7.76
C GLN A 104 6.22 -3.02 6.96
N GLN A 105 7.08 -2.97 5.94
CA GLN A 105 7.41 -4.10 5.10
C GLN A 105 8.38 -5.10 5.75
N SER A 106 9.13 -4.70 6.79
CA SER A 106 10.13 -5.57 7.45
C SER A 106 9.53 -6.52 8.49
N SER A 107 8.26 -6.33 8.82
CA SER A 107 7.61 -7.05 9.90
C SER A 107 6.28 -7.59 9.43
N PRO A 108 6.16 -8.92 9.28
CA PRO A 108 4.89 -9.47 8.85
C PRO A 108 3.94 -9.63 10.06
N LEU A 109 4.23 -9.02 11.22
CA LEU A 109 3.42 -9.12 12.44
C LEU A 109 1.93 -8.75 12.26
N TRP A 110 1.60 -8.03 11.18
CA TRP A 110 0.21 -7.76 10.79
C TRP A 110 -0.64 -9.03 10.62
N PHE A 111 -0.05 -10.17 10.25
CA PHE A 111 -0.78 -11.44 10.11
C PHE A 111 -1.07 -12.14 11.45
N LYS A 112 -0.39 -11.78 12.54
CA LYS A 112 -0.56 -12.42 13.87
C LYS A 112 -1.67 -11.77 14.70
N SER A 113 -2.43 -10.87 14.10
CA SER A 113 -3.46 -10.08 14.76
C SER A 113 -4.81 -10.79 14.79
N THR A 114 -5.71 -10.31 15.65
CA THR A 114 -7.13 -10.70 15.65
C THR A 114 -7.75 -10.44 14.29
N PRO A 115 -8.71 -11.27 13.82
CA PRO A 115 -9.39 -11.04 12.55
C PRO A 115 -9.88 -9.59 12.40
N PRO A 116 -9.56 -8.90 11.29
CA PRO A 116 -10.07 -7.56 11.05
C PRO A 116 -11.56 -7.60 10.71
N ALA A 117 -12.26 -6.47 10.86
CA ALA A 117 -13.65 -6.32 10.42
C ALA A 117 -13.78 -6.49 8.91
N ALA A 118 -12.78 -6.05 8.15
CA ALA A 118 -12.74 -6.13 6.70
C ALA A 118 -11.30 -5.96 6.20
N LEU A 119 -11.07 -6.43 4.97
CA LEU A 119 -9.94 -6.05 4.14
C LEU A 119 -10.38 -4.91 3.22
N PHE A 120 -9.71 -3.76 3.32
CA PHE A 120 -10.02 -2.55 2.57
C PHE A 120 -8.85 -2.19 1.65
N MET A 121 -9.08 -2.14 0.35
CA MET A 121 -8.02 -1.99 -0.65
C MET A 121 -8.36 -0.94 -1.69
N ASP A 122 -7.33 -0.33 -2.29
CA ASP A 122 -7.46 0.41 -3.53
C ASP A 122 -6.46 -0.08 -4.59
N SER A 123 -6.77 0.17 -5.86
CA SER A 123 -5.90 -0.22 -6.97
C SER A 123 -4.69 0.70 -7.15
N TYR A 124 -4.65 1.89 -6.54
CA TYR A 124 -3.59 2.87 -6.79
C TYR A 124 -2.20 2.37 -6.38
N SER A 125 -2.14 1.67 -5.25
CA SER A 125 -0.89 1.09 -4.74
C SER A 125 -0.36 -0.04 -5.64
N GLU A 126 -1.16 -0.61 -6.57
CA GLU A 126 -0.63 -1.49 -7.63
C GLU A 126 -0.11 -0.72 -8.86
N LEU A 127 -0.48 0.56 -9.01
CA LEU A 127 -0.10 1.34 -10.18
C LEU A 127 1.37 1.79 -10.11
N THR A 128 1.88 2.13 -8.93
CA THR A 128 3.07 2.99 -8.83
C THR A 128 4.27 2.36 -8.12
N ASP A 129 4.04 1.49 -7.13
CA ASP A 129 5.11 0.88 -6.34
C ASP A 129 5.78 -0.29 -7.09
N GLN A 130 7.10 -0.16 -7.31
CA GLN A 130 7.94 -1.17 -7.94
C GLN A 130 8.59 -2.07 -6.89
N LEU A 131 8.88 -3.30 -7.30
CA LEU A 131 9.64 -4.26 -6.51
C LEU A 131 11.13 -4.05 -6.72
N PHE A 132 11.87 -4.02 -5.63
CA PHE A 132 13.32 -3.99 -5.60
C PHE A 132 13.82 -5.19 -4.82
N VAL A 133 14.82 -5.89 -5.37
CA VAL A 133 15.37 -7.11 -4.79
C VAL A 133 16.83 -6.88 -4.43
N HIS A 134 17.21 -7.14 -3.18
CA HIS A 134 18.60 -7.08 -2.76
C HIS A 134 19.40 -8.21 -3.42
N ARG A 135 20.44 -7.87 -4.17
CA ARG A 135 21.14 -8.82 -5.07
C ARG A 135 21.81 -9.97 -4.33
N ARG A 136 22.37 -9.71 -3.14
CA ARG A 136 23.11 -10.70 -2.36
C ARG A 136 22.20 -11.56 -1.50
N ASP A 137 21.31 -10.91 -0.77
CA ASP A 137 20.55 -11.55 0.32
C ASP A 137 19.09 -11.84 -0.07
N ASN A 138 18.66 -11.44 -1.28
CA ASN A 138 17.35 -11.74 -1.89
C ASN A 138 16.11 -11.24 -1.14
N TRP A 139 16.27 -10.51 -0.04
CA TRP A 139 15.17 -9.78 0.58
C TRP A 139 14.68 -8.67 -0.35
N ARG A 140 13.43 -8.25 -0.16
CA ARG A 140 12.71 -7.41 -1.11
C ARG A 140 12.05 -6.24 -0.42
N PHE A 141 11.82 -5.16 -1.15
CA PHE A 141 10.98 -4.08 -0.72
C PHE A 141 10.25 -3.44 -1.90
N LEU A 142 9.20 -2.69 -1.59
CA LEU A 142 8.36 -1.96 -2.52
C LEU A 142 8.50 -0.47 -2.26
N CYS A 143 8.66 0.28 -3.34
CA CYS A 143 8.72 1.73 -3.28
C CYS A 143 8.35 2.34 -4.63
N ASN A 144 7.94 3.60 -4.65
CA ASN A 144 7.84 4.31 -5.92
C ASN A 144 9.27 4.55 -6.41
N TYR A 145 9.49 4.36 -7.71
CA TYR A 145 10.79 4.57 -8.31
C TYR A 145 11.36 5.97 -8.01
N SER A 146 10.53 7.02 -8.02
CA SER A 146 10.99 8.39 -7.74
C SER A 146 11.33 8.66 -6.27
N ASP A 147 10.93 7.79 -5.34
CA ASP A 147 11.23 7.97 -3.92
C ASP A 147 12.68 7.53 -3.58
N LEU A 148 13.42 6.98 -4.55
CA LEU A 148 14.75 6.40 -4.38
C LEU A 148 15.83 7.15 -5.16
N ASP A 149 17.02 7.24 -4.57
CA ASP A 149 18.26 7.62 -5.25
C ASP A 149 18.80 6.41 -6.01
N HIS A 150 18.90 6.55 -7.34
CA HIS A 150 19.37 5.51 -8.26
C HIS A 150 20.86 5.64 -8.55
N SER A 151 21.62 5.97 -7.51
CA SER A 151 23.08 6.03 -7.53
C SER A 151 23.71 4.70 -7.98
N ARG A 152 24.99 4.75 -8.31
CA ARG A 152 25.74 3.54 -8.67
C ARG A 152 25.70 2.51 -7.53
N GLU A 153 25.85 2.95 -6.29
CA GLU A 153 25.79 2.10 -5.10
C GLU A 153 24.42 1.41 -4.98
N PHE A 154 23.32 2.15 -5.17
CA PHE A 154 21.99 1.55 -5.16
C PHE A 154 21.85 0.45 -6.22
N LYS A 155 22.31 0.70 -7.45
CA LYS A 155 22.23 -0.27 -8.56
C LYS A 155 23.12 -1.50 -8.36
N GLU A 156 24.23 -1.34 -7.64
CA GLU A 156 25.12 -2.43 -7.23
C GLU A 156 24.51 -3.29 -6.12
N GLN A 157 23.63 -2.74 -5.27
CA GLN A 157 22.96 -3.48 -4.19
C GLN A 157 21.59 -4.05 -4.59
N PHE A 158 20.85 -3.35 -5.46
CA PHE A 158 19.46 -3.66 -5.77
C PHE A 158 19.22 -3.90 -7.26
N LEU A 159 18.34 -4.87 -7.52
CA LEU A 159 17.76 -5.12 -8.84
C LEU A 159 16.34 -4.54 -8.88
N PRO A 160 16.04 -3.60 -9.80
CA PRO A 160 14.66 -3.16 -10.02
C PRO A 160 13.89 -4.24 -10.80
N ALA A 161 12.98 -4.93 -10.12
CA ALA A 161 12.08 -5.93 -10.71
C ALA A 161 10.79 -5.30 -11.26
N GLY A 162 10.57 -3.99 -11.05
CA GLY A 162 9.49 -3.23 -11.66
C GLY A 162 8.11 -3.51 -11.06
N LEU A 163 7.08 -3.13 -11.82
CA LEU A 163 5.68 -3.37 -11.46
C LEU A 163 5.32 -4.85 -11.66
N LEU A 164 4.33 -5.34 -10.91
CA LEU A 164 3.78 -6.67 -11.10
C LEU A 164 3.20 -6.78 -12.53
N PRO A 165 3.57 -7.76 -13.38
CA PRO A 165 3.04 -7.86 -14.73
C PRO A 165 1.50 -7.91 -14.76
N CYS A 166 0.88 -7.30 -15.78
CA CYS A 166 -0.58 -7.24 -15.88
C CYS A 166 -1.22 -8.63 -15.97
N ASP A 167 -0.56 -9.55 -16.67
CA ASP A 167 -1.05 -10.93 -16.86
C ASP A 167 -1.03 -11.74 -15.56
N ASP A 168 -0.21 -11.34 -14.60
CA ASP A 168 -0.08 -12.01 -13.29
C ASP A 168 -1.07 -11.48 -12.25
N LEU A 169 -1.72 -10.34 -12.48
CA LEU A 169 -2.55 -9.66 -11.48
C LEU A 169 -3.64 -10.56 -10.91
N GLY A 170 -4.40 -11.25 -11.77
CA GLY A 170 -5.49 -12.12 -11.34
C GLY A 170 -5.02 -13.26 -10.43
N MET A 171 -3.94 -13.94 -10.82
CA MET A 171 -3.35 -15.01 -10.03
C MET A 171 -2.84 -14.50 -8.68
N GLN A 172 -2.13 -13.37 -8.65
CA GLN A 172 -1.55 -12.84 -7.41
C GLN A 172 -2.62 -12.31 -6.45
N TYR A 173 -3.67 -11.64 -6.95
CA TYR A 173 -4.82 -11.28 -6.13
C TYR A 173 -5.54 -12.52 -5.59
N GLN A 174 -5.76 -13.54 -6.42
CA GLN A 174 -6.37 -14.79 -5.97
C GLN A 174 -5.55 -15.43 -4.83
N ARG A 175 -4.22 -15.51 -4.99
CA ARG A 175 -3.31 -16.06 -3.97
C ARG A 175 -3.42 -15.27 -2.67
N PHE A 176 -3.41 -13.93 -2.76
CA PHE A 176 -3.54 -13.06 -1.60
C PHE A 176 -4.90 -13.21 -0.90
N PHE A 177 -6.01 -13.24 -1.65
CA PHE A 177 -7.34 -13.40 -1.06
C PHE A 177 -7.54 -14.79 -0.45
N LEU A 178 -7.04 -15.86 -1.09
CA LEU A 178 -7.05 -17.20 -0.50
C LEU A 178 -6.24 -17.24 0.81
N PHE A 179 -5.11 -16.55 0.84
CA PHE A 179 -4.33 -16.41 2.06
C PHE A 179 -5.12 -15.69 3.16
N VAL A 180 -5.76 -14.54 2.84
CA VAL A 180 -6.62 -13.80 3.77
C VAL A 180 -7.76 -14.67 4.29
N ARG A 181 -8.44 -15.41 3.41
CA ARG A 181 -9.50 -16.37 3.76
C ARG A 181 -9.01 -17.46 4.69
N LYS A 182 -7.84 -18.04 4.40
CA LYS A 182 -7.22 -19.06 5.25
C LYS A 182 -6.91 -18.54 6.65
N MET A 183 -6.51 -17.27 6.76
CA MET A 183 -6.11 -16.65 8.03
C MET A 183 -7.30 -16.20 8.89
N TRP A 184 -8.30 -15.57 8.27
CA TRP A 184 -9.35 -14.85 9.01
C TRP A 184 -10.78 -15.24 8.58
N GLY A 185 -10.94 -16.22 7.71
CA GLY A 185 -12.24 -16.65 7.21
C GLY A 185 -12.88 -15.63 6.28
N ASP A 186 -14.22 -15.62 6.27
CA ASP A 186 -15.02 -14.87 5.30
C ASP A 186 -15.22 -13.39 5.65
N ILE A 187 -14.16 -12.69 6.07
CA ILE A 187 -14.21 -11.24 6.29
C ILE A 187 -14.59 -10.48 5.00
N PRO A 188 -15.38 -9.41 5.04
CA PRO A 188 -15.62 -8.55 3.89
C PRO A 188 -14.34 -8.09 3.19
N ILE A 189 -14.29 -8.24 1.87
CA ILE A 189 -13.27 -7.61 1.02
C ILE A 189 -13.93 -6.43 0.33
N VAL A 190 -13.41 -5.22 0.55
CA VAL A 190 -13.85 -4.00 -0.12
C VAL A 190 -12.70 -3.49 -0.97
N PHE A 191 -12.88 -3.49 -2.28
CA PHE A 191 -11.87 -3.12 -3.25
C PHE A 191 -12.32 -1.89 -4.05
N MET A 192 -11.60 -0.78 -3.93
CA MET A 192 -11.90 0.45 -4.67
C MET A 192 -11.01 0.59 -5.90
N HIS A 193 -11.65 0.79 -7.04
CA HIS A 193 -10.99 1.06 -8.30
C HIS A 193 -10.60 2.53 -8.39
N PHE A 194 -9.32 2.83 -8.22
CA PHE A 194 -8.77 4.17 -8.38
C PHE A 194 -9.08 4.73 -9.77
N PRO A 195 -9.75 5.89 -9.89
CA PRO A 195 -10.15 6.41 -11.18
C PRO A 195 -8.96 6.97 -11.96
N VAL A 196 -8.83 6.60 -13.23
CA VAL A 196 -7.73 7.02 -14.12
C VAL A 196 -8.13 8.11 -15.12
N LYS A 197 -9.34 8.68 -14.99
CA LYS A 197 -9.88 9.73 -15.85
C LYS A 197 -8.91 10.89 -16.08
N LEU A 198 -8.29 11.38 -15.00
CA LEU A 198 -7.38 12.52 -15.05
C LEU A 198 -5.95 12.14 -15.47
N ASP A 199 -5.65 10.85 -15.55
CA ASP A 199 -4.33 10.35 -15.92
C ASP A 199 -4.14 10.38 -17.44
N LYS A 200 -3.09 11.05 -17.91
CA LYS A 200 -2.77 11.14 -19.35
C LYS A 200 -1.90 9.99 -19.85
N ARG A 201 -1.38 9.14 -18.96
CA ARG A 201 -0.35 8.15 -19.28
C ARG A 201 -1.00 6.81 -19.57
N GLU A 202 -0.91 6.38 -20.82
CA GLU A 202 -1.59 5.17 -21.31
C GLU A 202 -1.25 3.91 -20.51
N LYS A 203 0.01 3.78 -20.07
CA LYS A 203 0.45 2.64 -19.25
C LYS A 203 -0.37 2.46 -17.96
N PHE A 204 -0.83 3.55 -17.33
CA PHE A 204 -1.64 3.46 -16.11
C PHE A 204 -3.10 3.14 -16.42
N LYS A 205 -3.62 3.61 -17.56
CA LYS A 205 -4.97 3.23 -18.04
C LYS A 205 -5.06 1.75 -18.37
N LEU A 206 -4.09 1.23 -19.14
CA LEU A 206 -4.01 -0.21 -19.46
C LEU A 206 -3.88 -1.06 -18.21
N ARG A 207 -3.03 -0.64 -17.27
CA ARG A 207 -2.87 -1.33 -15.99
C ARG A 207 -4.14 -1.29 -15.14
N TYR A 208 -4.83 -0.15 -15.09
CA TYR A 208 -6.13 -0.02 -14.44
C TYR A 208 -7.15 -1.00 -15.02
N GLN A 209 -7.25 -1.11 -16.35
CA GLN A 209 -8.14 -2.07 -17.01
C GLN A 209 -7.80 -3.52 -16.64
N ALA A 210 -6.51 -3.86 -16.58
CA ALA A 210 -6.06 -5.18 -16.16
C ALA A 210 -6.44 -5.49 -14.70
N ILE A 211 -6.25 -4.53 -13.78
CA ILE A 211 -6.68 -4.67 -12.38
C ILE A 211 -8.20 -4.81 -12.30
N TYR A 212 -8.95 -3.95 -12.98
CA TYR A 212 -10.40 -3.98 -13.00
C TYR A 212 -10.91 -5.35 -13.45
N LYS A 213 -10.42 -5.85 -14.59
CA LYS A 213 -10.75 -7.17 -15.12
C LYS A 213 -10.45 -8.28 -14.10
N ALA A 214 -9.22 -8.30 -13.56
CA ALA A 214 -8.81 -9.30 -12.59
C ALA A 214 -9.72 -9.33 -11.34
N ILE A 215 -10.05 -8.16 -10.79
CA ILE A 215 -10.90 -8.05 -9.60
C ILE A 215 -12.35 -8.41 -9.91
N SER A 216 -12.89 -8.00 -11.07
CA SER A 216 -14.24 -8.38 -11.49
C SER A 216 -14.40 -9.90 -11.64
N GLU A 217 -13.40 -10.58 -12.20
CA GLU A 217 -13.40 -12.05 -12.30
C GLU A 217 -13.33 -12.71 -10.91
N LEU A 218 -12.53 -12.16 -9.99
CA LEU A 218 -12.37 -12.72 -8.64
C LEU A 218 -13.57 -12.43 -7.73
N GLN A 219 -14.31 -11.34 -7.94
CA GLN A 219 -15.46 -10.99 -7.11
C GLN A 219 -16.50 -12.13 -7.05
N GLY A 220 -16.74 -12.84 -8.16
CA GLY A 220 -17.66 -13.99 -8.17
C GLY A 220 -17.19 -15.21 -7.37
N ARG A 221 -15.91 -15.26 -6.99
CA ARG A 221 -15.26 -16.41 -6.33
C ARG A 221 -15.07 -16.23 -4.83
N PHE A 222 -15.18 -15.01 -4.33
CA PHE A 222 -15.03 -14.68 -2.92
C PHE A 222 -16.28 -13.96 -2.45
N GLN A 223 -16.87 -14.37 -1.33
CA GLN A 223 -17.99 -13.65 -0.71
C GLN A 223 -17.75 -13.54 0.81
N PRO A 224 -18.08 -12.41 1.45
CA PRO A 224 -18.52 -11.15 0.85
C PRO A 224 -17.37 -10.39 0.15
N PHE A 225 -17.60 -9.92 -1.08
CA PHE A 225 -16.64 -9.12 -1.87
C PHE A 225 -17.35 -7.97 -2.60
N TYR A 226 -16.90 -6.74 -2.34
CA TYR A 226 -17.43 -5.51 -2.92
C TYR A 226 -16.37 -4.85 -3.81
N SER A 227 -16.59 -4.91 -5.12
CA SER A 227 -15.77 -4.25 -6.15
C SER A 227 -16.41 -2.89 -6.49
N LEU A 228 -15.78 -1.79 -6.10
CA LEU A 228 -16.38 -0.46 -6.11
C LEU A 228 -15.66 0.46 -7.11
N ALA A 229 -16.38 0.91 -8.12
CA ALA A 229 -15.99 2.01 -8.99
C ALA A 229 -17.03 3.14 -8.90
N ILE A 230 -16.59 4.38 -9.05
CA ILE A 230 -17.47 5.57 -9.15
C ILE A 230 -17.63 5.99 -10.60
N ASP A 231 -18.68 6.77 -10.87
CA ASP A 231 -18.85 7.42 -12.16
C ASP A 231 -17.70 8.42 -12.40
N GLU A 232 -17.10 8.39 -13.58
CA GLU A 232 -16.07 9.34 -13.96
C GLU A 232 -16.58 10.79 -13.99
N THR A 233 -17.89 11.03 -14.15
CA THR A 233 -18.45 12.39 -14.14
C THR A 233 -18.19 13.16 -12.84
N VAL A 234 -18.06 12.46 -11.70
CA VAL A 234 -17.78 13.09 -10.39
C VAL A 234 -16.28 13.22 -10.08
N VAL A 235 -15.41 12.65 -10.91
CA VAL A 235 -13.95 12.70 -10.76
C VAL A 235 -13.41 14.01 -11.29
N ASP A 236 -12.82 14.82 -10.42
CA ASP A 236 -12.25 16.12 -10.77
C ASP A 236 -11.05 16.50 -9.90
N TRP A 237 -10.31 17.52 -10.33
CA TRP A 237 -9.15 18.06 -9.63
C TRP A 237 -9.52 18.66 -8.28
N PRO A 238 -8.65 18.57 -7.26
CA PRO A 238 -8.83 19.31 -6.02
C PRO A 238 -8.83 20.82 -6.28
N GLU A 239 -9.47 21.58 -5.38
CA GLU A 239 -9.53 23.05 -5.43
C GLU A 239 -8.13 23.67 -5.43
N VAL A 240 -7.20 23.08 -4.67
CA VAL A 240 -5.80 23.48 -4.61
C VAL A 240 -4.95 22.41 -5.28
N LYS A 241 -4.31 22.78 -6.40
CA LYS A 241 -3.36 21.92 -7.11
C LYS A 241 -1.96 22.13 -6.58
N VAL A 242 -1.28 21.05 -6.21
CA VAL A 242 0.15 21.08 -5.89
C VAL A 242 0.99 20.90 -7.16
N PRO A 243 2.25 21.41 -7.21
CA PRO A 243 3.13 21.19 -8.34
C PRO A 243 3.25 19.69 -8.70
N GLY A 244 3.18 19.37 -10.00
CA GLY A 244 3.29 17.99 -10.50
C GLY A 244 2.00 17.16 -10.43
N LEU A 245 0.93 17.63 -9.77
CA LEU A 245 -0.32 16.88 -9.66
C LEU A 245 -0.98 16.59 -11.02
N GLU A 246 -0.84 17.48 -12.00
CA GLU A 246 -1.40 17.26 -13.34
C GLU A 246 -0.63 16.22 -14.16
N GLU A 247 0.64 16.02 -13.85
CA GLU A 247 1.49 14.99 -14.46
C GLU A 247 1.30 13.64 -13.78
N PHE A 248 0.94 13.67 -12.49
CA PHE A 248 0.74 12.54 -11.62
C PHE A 248 -0.55 12.76 -10.82
N PRO A 249 -1.73 12.42 -11.35
CA PRO A 249 -2.99 12.59 -10.61
C PRO A 249 -3.17 11.49 -9.57
N TYR A 250 -3.09 11.86 -8.29
CA TYR A 250 -3.31 10.96 -7.15
C TYR A 250 -4.19 11.54 -6.04
N HIS A 251 -4.60 12.80 -6.19
CA HIS A 251 -5.55 13.47 -5.32
C HIS A 251 -6.70 14.02 -6.16
N PHE A 252 -7.90 14.00 -5.56
CA PHE A 252 -9.13 14.45 -6.18
C PHE A 252 -9.83 15.49 -5.31
N ASN A 253 -10.90 16.10 -5.82
CA ASN A 253 -11.76 16.93 -4.99
C ASN A 253 -12.52 16.10 -3.94
N LEU A 254 -13.09 16.80 -2.95
CA LEU A 254 -13.88 16.20 -1.88
C LEU A 254 -15.07 15.38 -2.39
N LYS A 255 -15.73 15.83 -3.47
CA LYS A 255 -16.88 15.14 -4.08
C LYS A 255 -16.52 13.73 -4.55
N THR A 256 -15.33 13.57 -5.14
CA THR A 256 -14.82 12.27 -5.59
C THR A 256 -14.70 11.30 -4.41
N TYR A 257 -14.10 11.75 -3.30
CA TYR A 257 -13.94 10.94 -2.10
C TYR A 257 -15.28 10.63 -1.40
N GLN A 258 -16.20 11.60 -1.37
CA GLN A 258 -17.55 11.41 -0.84
C GLN A 258 -18.33 10.35 -1.63
N ALA A 259 -18.25 10.35 -2.96
CA ALA A 259 -18.88 9.33 -3.80
C ALA A 259 -18.37 7.91 -3.52
N PHE A 260 -17.07 7.75 -3.26
CA PHE A 260 -16.52 6.47 -2.79
C PHE A 260 -17.03 6.11 -1.40
N ALA A 261 -17.00 7.05 -0.45
CA ALA A 261 -17.48 6.81 0.91
C ALA A 261 -18.95 6.38 0.94
N GLU A 262 -19.82 7.00 0.14
CA GLU A 262 -21.22 6.60 -0.01
C GLU A 262 -21.37 5.16 -0.53
N LYS A 263 -20.61 4.78 -1.57
CA LYS A 263 -20.60 3.40 -2.06
C LYS A 263 -20.12 2.41 -1.00
N VAL A 264 -19.09 2.75 -0.24
CA VAL A 264 -18.59 1.90 0.85
C VAL A 264 -19.65 1.77 1.95
N ARG A 265 -20.32 2.85 2.37
CA ARG A 265 -21.42 2.79 3.35
C ARG A 265 -22.55 1.89 2.88
N ALA A 266 -22.93 1.97 1.60
CA ALA A 266 -23.98 1.14 1.02
C ALA A 266 -23.69 -0.37 1.08
N THR A 267 -22.41 -0.78 1.19
CA THR A 267 -22.06 -2.20 1.35
C THR A 267 -22.39 -2.75 2.74
N GLY A 268 -22.47 -1.89 3.77
CA GLY A 268 -22.54 -2.30 5.17
C GLY A 268 -21.28 -2.98 5.72
N ALA A 269 -20.22 -3.16 4.92
CA ALA A 269 -19.02 -3.91 5.29
C ALA A 269 -18.23 -3.29 6.45
N LEU A 270 -18.33 -1.97 6.63
CA LEU A 270 -17.59 -1.20 7.64
C LEU A 270 -18.49 -0.60 8.73
N ASN A 271 -19.72 -1.11 8.92
CA ASN A 271 -20.65 -0.50 9.86
C ASN A 271 -20.14 -0.59 11.32
N PRO A 272 -20.06 0.55 12.04
CA PRO A 272 -19.54 0.62 13.41
C PRO A 272 -20.41 -0.11 14.44
N ASP A 273 -21.70 -0.28 14.17
CA ASP A 273 -22.68 -0.84 15.11
C ASP A 273 -22.67 -2.38 15.20
N GLY A 274 -21.75 -3.05 14.50
CA GLY A 274 -21.40 -4.43 14.82
C GLY A 274 -22.47 -5.50 14.60
N GLY A 275 -23.62 -5.18 14.01
CA GLY A 275 -24.58 -6.18 13.55
C GLY A 275 -24.05 -6.87 12.29
N MET A 276 -23.23 -7.90 12.43
CA MET A 276 -23.08 -8.89 11.36
C MET A 276 -24.47 -9.51 11.14
N ARG A 277 -25.09 -9.21 10.00
CA ARG A 277 -26.20 -10.02 9.49
C ARG A 277 -25.64 -11.29 8.90
#